data_AF-A0A947X6V4-F1
#
_entry.id   AF-A0A947X6V4-F1
#
_cell.length_a   1.000
_cell.length_b   1.000
_cell.length_c   1.000
_cell.angle_alpha   90.00
_cell.angle_beta   90.00
_cell.angle_gamma   90.00
#
_symmetry.space_group_name_H-M   'P 1'
#
loop_
_entity.id
_entity.type
_entity.pdbx_description
1 polymer ?
#
loop_
_entity_poly.entity_id
_entity_poly.type
_entity_poly.pdbx_seq_one_letter_code
_entity_poly.pdbx_strand_id
1 'polypeptide(L)' 'MKFIADLHIHSKYSRAVSQEMTLENIDVWARKKGIQVMATGDFTHPQWFNEIKTKLKQSEDGLYKIPARLRYDKVVAGG' A
#
# COMPACT_ATOMS: atom_id res chain seq x y z
N MET A 1 -6.65 -9.49 -20.21
CA MET A 1 -7.06 -8.29 -19.46
C MET A 1 -5.89 -7.32 -19.40
N LYS A 2 -6.11 -6.01 -19.52
CA LYS A 2 -5.06 -4.98 -19.39
C LYS A 2 -5.22 -4.26 -18.06
N PHE A 3 -4.13 -4.01 -17.35
CA PHE A 3 -4.11 -3.24 -16.11
C PHE A 3 -2.80 -2.45 -16.01
N ILE A 4 -2.81 -1.40 -15.20
CA ILE A 4 -1.66 -0.58 -14.83
C ILE A 4 -1.12 -1.11 -13.52
N ALA A 5 0.18 -1.35 -13.51
CA ALA A 5 0.91 -1.79 -12.33
C ALA A 5 2.04 -0.83 -11.99
N ASP A 6 2.23 -0.59 -10.71
CA ASP A 6 3.42 0.07 -10.18
C ASP A 6 4.15 -0.89 -9.25
N LEU A 7 5.29 -1.40 -9.70
CA LEU A 7 6.00 -2.49 -9.05
C LEU A 7 7.22 -2.04 -8.23
N HIS A 8 7.52 -0.74 -8.22
CA HIS A 8 8.64 -0.19 -7.46
C HIS A 8 8.19 1.06 -6.72
N ILE A 9 7.86 0.88 -5.44
CA ILE A 9 7.60 1.96 -4.50
C ILE A 9 8.42 1.75 -3.23
N HIS A 10 8.47 2.78 -2.40
CA HIS A 10 9.09 2.72 -1.09
C HIS A 10 8.06 3.06 0.01
N SER A 11 8.23 2.43 1.16
CA SER A 11 7.43 2.63 2.37
C SER A 11 7.85 3.90 3.13
N LYS A 12 7.06 4.31 4.12
CA LYS A 12 7.41 5.38 5.07
C LYS A 12 8.73 5.16 5.84
N TYR A 13 9.24 3.92 5.87
CA TYR A 13 10.48 3.57 6.56
C TYR A 13 11.73 3.79 5.70
N SER A 14 11.57 4.02 4.40
CA SER A 14 12.68 4.39 3.52
C SER A 14 13.16 5.82 3.77
N ARG A 15 14.46 6.03 3.56
CA ARG A 15 15.07 7.36 3.70
C ARG A 15 14.53 8.30 2.62
N ALA A 16 14.28 9.56 3.01
CA ALA A 16 13.77 10.60 2.12
C ALA A 16 12.41 10.26 1.46
N VAL A 17 11.61 9.42 2.10
CA VAL A 17 10.23 9.11 1.69
C VAL A 17 9.25 9.75 2.68
N SER A 18 8.09 10.18 2.19
CA SER A 18 7.03 10.76 3.03
C SER A 18 6.59 9.78 4.12
N GLN A 19 6.38 10.29 5.33
CA GLN A 19 5.79 9.51 6.43
C GLN A 19 4.34 9.09 6.16
N GLU A 20 3.69 9.74 5.18
CA GLU A 20 2.34 9.41 4.74
C GLU A 20 2.30 8.22 3.76
N MET A 21 3.44 7.61 3.40
CA MET A 21 3.50 6.37 2.61
C MET A 21 3.09 5.15 3.45
N THR A 22 1.86 5.19 3.96
CA THR A 22 1.16 4.11 4.63
C THR A 22 0.37 3.27 3.62
N LEU A 23 0.09 2.00 3.95
CA LEU A 23 -0.67 1.11 3.06
C LEU A 23 -2.04 1.68 2.69
N GLU A 24 -2.69 2.37 3.63
CA GLU A 24 -3.99 2.99 3.47
C GLU A 24 -3.94 4.19 2.49
N ASN A 25 -2.94 5.06 2.63
CA ASN A 25 -2.76 6.20 1.73
C ASN A 25 -2.29 5.77 0.34
N ILE A 26 -1.45 4.73 0.27
CA ILE A 26 -1.03 4.10 -0.99
C ILE A 26 -2.26 3.61 -1.76
N ASP A 27 -3.20 2.91 -1.11
CA ASP A 27 -4.46 2.48 -1.74
C ASP A 27 -5.31 3.66 -2.26
N VAL A 28 -5.43 4.75 -1.48
CA VAL A 28 -6.12 5.97 -1.96
C VAL A 28 -5.48 6.50 -3.24
N TRP A 29 -4.15 6.63 -3.27
CA TRP A 29 -3.46 7.16 -4.43
C TRP A 29 -3.48 6.21 -5.63
N ALA A 30 -3.35 4.90 -5.41
CA ALA A 30 -3.45 3.89 -6.46
C ALA A 30 -4.79 4.00 -7.19
N ARG A 31 -5.90 4.08 -6.44
CA ARG A 31 -7.24 4.28 -7.02
C ARG A 31 -7.38 5.59 -7.76
N LYS A 32 -6.88 6.71 -7.19
CA LYS A 32 -6.91 8.02 -7.85
C LYS A 32 -6.14 8.05 -9.17
N LYS A 33 -5.00 7.35 -9.23
CA LYS A 33 -4.13 7.26 -10.42
C LYS A 33 -4.59 6.17 -11.40
N GLY A 34 -5.57 5.34 -11.03
CA GLY A 34 -6.04 4.22 -11.86
C GLY A 34 -5.08 3.03 -11.92
N ILE A 35 -4.22 2.86 -10.92
CA ILE A 35 -3.29 1.72 -10.77
C ILE A 35 -4.05 0.58 -10.09
N GLN A 36 -4.16 -0.58 -10.75
CA GLN A 36 -4.91 -1.73 -10.22
C GLN A 36 -4.06 -2.65 -9.37
N VAL A 37 -2.75 -2.73 -9.64
CA VAL A 37 -1.81 -3.57 -8.89
C VAL A 37 -0.63 -2.73 -8.46
N MET A 38 -0.27 -2.81 -7.19
CA MET A 38 0.89 -2.12 -6.65
C MET A 38 1.75 -3.09 -5.83
N ALA A 39 3.07 -3.01 -5.99
CA ALA A 39 3.98 -3.68 -5.08
C ALA A 39 3.87 -3.08 -3.68
N THR A 40 4.12 -3.87 -2.65
CA THR A 40 4.18 -3.36 -1.27
C THR A 40 5.43 -2.50 -1.03
N GLY A 41 6.51 -2.74 -1.78
CA GLY A 41 7.83 -2.14 -1.54
C GLY A 41 8.43 -2.58 -0.20
N ASP A 42 9.74 -2.42 -0.04
CA ASP A 42 10.47 -2.53 1.25
C ASP A 42 10.09 -3.71 2.17
N PHE A 43 9.64 -4.85 1.63
CA PHE A 43 9.07 -5.94 2.42
C PHE A 43 10.07 -6.64 3.36
N THR A 44 11.37 -6.37 3.18
CA THR A 44 12.43 -6.85 4.06
C THR A 44 12.57 -6.01 5.33
N HIS A 45 11.98 -4.81 5.38
CA HIS A 45 11.96 -3.98 6.58
C HIS A 45 10.98 -4.56 7.62
N PRO A 46 11.41 -4.88 8.85
CA PRO A 46 10.61 -5.71 9.76
C PRO A 46 9.30 -5.05 10.21
N GLN A 47 9.31 -3.74 10.49
CA GLN A 47 8.08 -3.01 10.86
C GLN A 47 7.13 -2.89 9.67
N TRP A 48 7.66 -2.72 8.45
CA TRP A 48 6.81 -2.63 7.25
C TRP A 48 6.18 -3.98 6.93
N PHE A 49 6.96 -5.06 7.03
CA PHE A 49 6.47 -6.41 6.85
C PHE A 49 5.38 -6.77 7.85
N ASN A 50 5.50 -6.32 9.11
CA ASN A 50 4.45 -6.48 10.10
C ASN A 50 3.18 -5.69 9.73
N GLU A 51 3.30 -4.47 9.23
CA GLU A 51 2.15 -3.69 8.72
C GLU A 51 1.47 -4.41 7.54
N ILE A 52 2.25 -4.91 6.57
CA ILE A 52 1.72 -5.71 5.44
C ILE A 52 0.91 -6.89 5.94
N LYS A 53 1.44 -7.68 6.89
CA LYS A 53 0.78 -8.87 7.45
C LYS A 53 -0.51 -8.56 8.23
N THR A 54 -0.52 -7.44 8.96
CA THR A 54 -1.61 -7.13 9.90
C THR A 54 -2.72 -6.30 9.26
N LYS A 55 -2.38 -5.48 8.26
CA LYS A 55 -3.32 -4.55 7.62
C LYS A 55 -3.87 -5.07 6.30
N LEU A 56 -3.11 -5.87 5.55
CA LEU A 56 -3.62 -6.41 4.29
C LEU A 56 -4.35 -7.73 4.49
N LYS A 57 -5.40 -7.95 3.70
CA LYS A 57 -6.11 -9.22 3.63
C LYS A 57 -5.94 -9.82 2.24
N GLN A 58 -5.65 -11.10 2.16
CA GLN A 58 -5.60 -11.82 0.88
C GLN A 58 -6.93 -11.66 0.14
N SER A 59 -6.86 -11.36 -1.16
CA SER A 59 -8.03 -11.23 -2.03
C SER A 59 -8.05 -12.33 -3.08
N GLU A 60 -6.91 -12.61 -3.69
CA GLU A 60 -6.70 -13.63 -4.72
C GLU A 60 -5.35 -14.30 -4.47
N ASP A 61 -4.98 -15.28 -5.29
CA ASP A 61 -3.68 -15.92 -5.15
C ASP A 61 -2.55 -14.91 -5.43
N GLY A 62 -1.64 -14.77 -4.47
CA GLY A 62 -0.57 -13.78 -4.50
C GLY A 62 -0.99 -12.30 -4.40
N LEU A 63 -2.28 -11.96 -4.32
CA LEU A 63 -2.76 -10.57 -4.23
C LEU A 63 -3.48 -10.26 -2.93
N TYR A 64 -3.22 -9.05 -2.44
CA TYR A 64 -3.72 -8.55 -1.18
C TYR A 64 -4.42 -7.21 -1.37
N LYS A 65 -5.38 -6.91 -0.48
CA LYS A 65 -6.13 -5.66 -0.49
C LYS A 65 -6.25 -5.05 0.91
N ILE A 66 -6.44 -3.74 0.94
CA ILE A 66 -6.88 -3.05 2.15
C ILE A 66 -8.30 -3.52 2.50
N PRO A 67 -8.55 -4.05 3.71
CA PRO A 67 -9.89 -4.43 4.14
C PRO A 67 -10.75 -3.17 4.30
N ALA A 68 -12.07 -3.30 4.11
CA ALA A 68 -12.99 -2.18 4.16
C ALA A 68 -12.85 -1.31 5.43
N ARG A 69 -12.57 -1.94 6.60
CA ARG A 69 -12.40 -1.24 7.88
C ARG A 69 -11.16 -0.32 7.96
N LEU A 70 -10.17 -0.48 7.09
CA LEU A 70 -8.94 0.33 7.04
C LEU A 70 -8.89 1.20 5.77
N ARG A 71 -9.94 1.19 4.97
CA ARG A 71 -9.99 1.90 3.69
C ARG A 71 -10.30 3.37 3.94
N TYR A 72 -9.45 4.26 3.44
CA TYR A 72 -9.71 5.70 3.48
C TYR A 72 -10.37 6.17 2.18
N ASP A 73 -11.21 7.21 2.28
CA ASP A 73 -11.79 7.88 1.11
C ASP A 73 -10.87 8.96 0.55
N LYS A 74 -10.04 9.55 1.42
CA LYS A 74 -9.05 10.58 1.11
C LYS A 74 -7.76 10.32 1.88
N VAL A 75 -6.67 10.92 1.43
CA VAL A 75 -5.36 10.84 2.10
C VAL A 75 -5.50 11.41 3.51
N VAL A 76 -4.91 10.72 4.49
CA VAL A 76 -4.88 11.14 5.90
C VAL A 76 -3.44 11.45 6.29
N ALA A 77 -3.22 12.66 6.83
CA ALA A 77 -1.94 13.09 7.37
C ALA A 77 -1.81 12.68 8.85
N GLY A 78 -0.59 12.31 9.29
CA GLY A 78 -0.27 12.15 10.71
C GLY A 78 -0.59 10.79 11.36
N GLY A 79 -0.33 9.69 10.65
CA GLY A 79 -0.34 8.34 11.23
C GLY A 79 0.99 7.94 11.87
#